data_AF-A0A1Q4AJ82-F1
#
_entry.id   AF-A0A1Q4AJ82-F1
#
_cell.length_a   1.000
_cell.length_b   1.000
_cell.length_c   1.000
_cell.angle_alpha   90.00
_cell.angle_beta   90.00
_cell.angle_gamma   90.00
#
_symmetry.space_group_name_H-M   'P 1'
#
loop_
_entity.id
_entity.type
_entity.pdbx_description
1 polymer ?
#
loop_
_entity_poly.entity_id
_entity_poly.type
_entity_poly.pdbx_seq_one_letter_code
_entity_poly.pdbx_strand_id
1 'polypeptide(L)'
;MSIEVNMASRSTGWQLRLCLPFLNAPVLLLLSIFPALAASSDCLIDGAVDQTVRIQACTRMIDDATESARNRIIAYFKLGNVWAERRDYDRAIADFGAMIDLDPTEANGYRLP
;
A
#
# COMPACT_ATOMS: atom_id res chain seq x y z
N MET A 1 -3.78 27.28 21.69
CA MET A 1 -4.80 26.22 21.55
C MET A 1 -4.04 24.91 21.41
N SER A 2 -3.70 24.29 22.54
CA SER A 2 -2.82 23.13 22.63
C SER A 2 -3.59 22.07 23.42
N ILE A 3 -3.84 20.90 22.84
CA ILE A 3 -4.44 19.77 23.56
C ILE A 3 -3.29 18.89 24.01
N GLU A 4 -2.98 18.94 25.30
CA GLU A 4 -2.10 17.99 25.95
C GLU A 4 -2.85 16.68 26.18
N VAL A 5 -2.28 15.58 25.68
CA VAL A 5 -2.75 14.22 25.99
C VAL A 5 -2.27 13.88 27.39
N ASN A 6 -3.17 13.99 28.36
CA ASN A 6 -2.91 13.69 29.75
C ASN A 6 -2.87 12.17 29.96
N MET A 7 -1.67 11.65 30.23
CA MET A 7 -1.49 10.32 30.80
C MET A 7 -1.79 10.34 32.30
N ALA A 8 -2.48 9.28 32.74
CA ALA A 8 -2.42 8.66 34.07
C ALA A 8 -3.63 8.82 35.03
N SER A 9 -3.88 7.69 35.69
CA SER A 9 -4.62 7.48 36.95
C SER A 9 -6.14 7.24 36.76
N ARG A 10 -6.79 6.19 37.29
CA ARG A 10 -6.74 5.60 38.65
C ARG A 10 -7.37 4.19 38.62
N SER A 11 -6.66 3.18 39.14
CA SER A 11 -6.91 2.48 40.43
C SER A 11 -7.91 1.32 40.40
N THR A 12 -7.36 0.11 40.45
CA THR A 12 -7.68 -0.98 41.39
C THR A 12 -9.08 -1.07 42.03
N GLY A 13 -9.74 -2.22 41.81
CA GLY A 13 -10.39 -3.00 42.87
C GLY A 13 -11.91 -3.25 42.74
N TRP A 14 -12.29 -4.54 42.73
CA TRP A 14 -13.65 -5.11 42.94
C TRP A 14 -14.60 -4.99 41.73
N GLN A 15 -14.96 -6.04 40.99
CA GLN A 15 -15.74 -7.22 41.40
C GLN A 15 -15.54 -8.37 40.41
N LEU A 16 -15.30 -9.57 40.94
CA LEU A 16 -15.41 -10.85 40.24
C LEU A 16 -16.86 -11.12 39.79
N ARG A 17 -17.03 -11.75 38.62
CA ARG A 17 -17.96 -12.88 38.37
C ARG A 17 -17.87 -13.28 36.89
N LEU A 18 -17.01 -14.24 36.54
CA LEU A 18 -17.43 -15.65 36.36
C LEU A 18 -18.66 -15.79 35.46
N CYS A 19 -18.42 -15.82 34.14
CA CYS A 19 -19.06 -16.68 33.15
C CYS A 19 -18.77 -16.11 31.76
N LEU A 20 -17.79 -16.67 31.04
CA LEU A 20 -17.85 -16.96 29.60
C LEU A 20 -16.55 -17.65 29.12
N PRO A 21 -16.08 -18.75 29.75
CA PRO A 21 -14.87 -19.44 29.29
C PRO A 21 -15.15 -20.43 28.13
N PHE A 22 -16.09 -20.14 27.22
CA PHE A 22 -16.48 -21.10 26.17
C PHE A 22 -16.60 -20.55 24.74
N LEU A 23 -16.38 -19.25 24.50
CA LEU A 23 -16.50 -18.67 23.16
C LEU A 23 -15.17 -18.34 22.46
N ASN A 24 -14.02 -18.54 23.12
CA ASN A 24 -12.76 -17.96 22.62
C ASN A 24 -11.75 -18.94 21.99
N ALA A 25 -11.88 -20.26 22.13
CA ALA A 25 -10.82 -21.17 21.65
C ALA A 25 -10.87 -21.52 20.15
N PRO A 26 -12.00 -21.97 19.57
CA PRO A 26 -11.99 -22.42 18.17
C PRO A 26 -11.97 -21.27 17.15
N VAL A 27 -12.48 -20.08 17.52
CA VAL A 27 -12.51 -18.91 16.64
C VAL A 27 -11.11 -18.30 16.46
N LEU A 28 -10.28 -18.31 17.51
CA LEU A 28 -8.90 -17.83 17.45
C LEU A 28 -8.00 -18.69 16.54
N LEU A 29 -8.30 -19.98 16.37
CA LEU A 29 -7.54 -20.90 15.51
C LEU A 29 -7.84 -20.72 14.01
N LEU A 30 -8.98 -20.11 13.65
CA LEU A 30 -9.34 -19.87 12.25
C LEU A 30 -8.82 -18.54 11.70
N LEU A 31 -8.49 -17.58 12.56
CA LEU A 31 -7.96 -16.27 12.17
C LEU A 31 -6.49 -16.32 11.69
N SER A 32 -5.75 -17.39 12.03
CA SER A 32 -4.36 -17.58 11.57
C SER A 32 -4.25 -18.11 10.13
N ILE A 33 -5.36 -18.57 9.55
CA ILE A 33 -5.42 -19.13 8.19
C ILE A 33 -5.81 -18.06 7.17
N PHE A 34 -6.35 -16.93 7.61
CA PHE A 34 -6.46 -15.76 6.75
C PHE A 34 -5.06 -15.15 6.60
N PRO A 35 -4.37 -15.31 5.45
CA PRO A 35 -3.31 -14.37 5.16
C PRO A 35 -3.95 -12.99 5.25
N ALA A 36 -3.31 -12.07 5.98
CA ALA A 36 -3.67 -10.67 5.90
C ALA A 36 -3.50 -10.27 4.43
N LEU A 37 -4.58 -10.33 3.65
CA LEU A 37 -4.58 -9.87 2.27
C LEU A 37 -4.61 -8.35 2.33
N ALA A 38 -3.53 -7.76 2.81
CA ALA A 38 -3.20 -6.38 2.51
C ALA A 38 -2.72 -6.35 1.06
N ALA A 39 -3.66 -6.60 0.13
CA ALA A 39 -3.52 -6.14 -1.25
C ALA A 39 -3.85 -4.65 -1.23
N SER A 40 -3.04 -3.86 -0.52
CA SER A 40 -3.15 -2.41 -0.62
C SER A 40 -2.51 -2.03 -1.94
N SER A 41 -3.32 -1.52 -2.87
CA SER A 41 -2.90 -0.96 -4.15
C SER A 41 -2.19 0.39 -3.95
N ASP A 42 -1.15 0.38 -3.12
CA ASP A 42 -0.44 1.55 -2.60
C ASP A 42 0.32 2.32 -3.69
N CYS A 43 0.53 1.70 -4.86
CA CYS A 43 1.15 2.38 -6.00
C CYS A 43 0.27 3.55 -6.54
N LEU A 44 -1.04 3.51 -6.30
CA LEU A 44 -2.00 4.51 -6.78
C LEU A 44 -2.26 5.65 -5.79
N ILE A 45 -1.58 5.66 -4.62
CA ILE A 45 -1.77 6.73 -3.64
C ILE A 45 -0.99 7.96 -4.08
N ASP A 46 -1.71 8.96 -4.59
CA ASP A 46 -1.18 10.31 -4.80
C ASP A 46 -1.27 11.10 -3.49
N GLY A 47 -0.12 11.52 -2.95
CA GLY A 47 -0.04 12.23 -1.67
C GLY A 47 1.39 12.34 -1.13
N ALA A 48 1.56 12.93 0.06
CA ALA A 48 2.85 13.05 0.75
C ALA A 48 3.29 11.73 1.40
N VAL A 49 3.39 10.66 0.59
CA VAL A 49 3.93 9.36 0.99
C VAL A 49 5.44 9.36 0.73
N ASP A 50 6.21 8.70 1.60
CA ASP A 50 7.65 8.51 1.38
C ASP A 50 7.92 7.84 0.02
N GLN A 51 8.89 8.37 -0.72
CA GLN A 51 9.19 7.90 -2.08
C GLN A 51 9.62 6.43 -2.10
N THR A 52 10.27 5.93 -1.05
CA THR A 52 10.70 4.53 -0.94
C THR A 52 9.49 3.60 -0.86
N VAL A 53 8.45 4.00 -0.12
CA VAL A 53 7.21 3.24 0.01
C VAL A 53 6.50 3.16 -1.35
N ARG A 54 6.39 4.28 -2.07
CA ARG A 54 5.82 4.30 -3.43
C ARG A 54 6.61 3.40 -4.38
N ILE A 55 7.95 3.48 -4.35
CA ILE A 55 8.82 2.62 -5.18
C ILE A 55 8.53 1.14 -4.91
N GLN A 56 8.52 0.73 -3.65
CA GLN A 56 8.32 -0.67 -3.26
C GLN A 56 6.93 -1.18 -3.65
N ALA A 57 5.90 -0.35 -3.48
CA ALA A 57 4.54 -0.70 -3.87
C ALA A 57 4.41 -0.90 -5.38
N CYS A 58 4.92 0.04 -6.18
CA CYS A 58 4.85 -0.05 -7.64
C CYS A 58 5.69 -1.21 -8.20
N THR A 59 6.88 -1.48 -7.65
CA THR A 59 7.69 -2.64 -8.09
C THR A 59 6.94 -3.96 -7.87
N ARG A 60 6.28 -4.14 -6.72
CA ARG A 60 5.47 -5.34 -6.49
C ARG A 60 4.35 -5.51 -7.50
N MET A 61 3.63 -4.44 -7.84
CA MET A 61 2.54 -4.50 -8.83
C MET A 61 3.06 -4.79 -10.24
N ILE A 62 4.24 -4.26 -10.61
CA ILE A 62 4.88 -4.54 -11.90
C ILE A 62 5.30 -6.02 -12.02
N ASP A 63 5.82 -6.58 -10.92
CA ASP A 63 6.31 -7.95 -10.84
C ASP A 63 5.17 -8.98 -10.69
N ASP A 64 3.98 -8.53 -10.31
CA ASP A 64 2.81 -9.40 -10.19
C ASP A 64 2.25 -9.76 -11.58
N ALA A 65 2.47 -11.00 -11.99
CA ALA A 65 1.97 -11.54 -13.25
C ALA A 65 0.45 -11.77 -13.26
N THR A 66 -0.21 -11.73 -12.10
CA THR A 66 -1.67 -11.84 -11.99
C THR A 66 -2.38 -10.51 -12.21
N GLU A 67 -1.65 -9.40 -12.14
CA GLU A 67 -2.18 -8.07 -12.39
C GLU A 67 -2.49 -7.83 -13.86
N SER A 68 -3.48 -6.98 -14.10
CA SER A 68 -3.84 -6.60 -15.47
C SER A 68 -2.68 -5.81 -16.12
N ALA A 69 -2.50 -5.99 -17.43
CA ALA A 69 -1.50 -5.23 -18.20
C ALA A 69 -1.67 -3.72 -17.98
N ARG A 70 -2.92 -3.24 -17.91
CA ARG A 70 -3.24 -1.83 -17.63
C ARG A 70 -2.74 -1.36 -16.27
N ASN A 71 -2.93 -2.14 -15.22
CA ASN A 71 -2.42 -1.79 -13.88
C ASN A 71 -0.90 -1.74 -13.86
N ARG A 72 -0.25 -2.70 -14.54
CA ARG A 72 1.21 -2.71 -14.67
C ARG A 72 1.72 -1.49 -15.43
N ILE A 73 1.05 -1.09 -16.51
CA ILE A 73 1.34 0.15 -17.26
C ILE A 73 1.23 1.39 -16.36
N ILE A 74 0.15 1.50 -15.56
CA ILE A 74 0.00 2.59 -14.59
C ILE A 74 1.14 2.59 -13.58
N ALA A 75 1.52 1.41 -13.08
CA ALA A 75 2.56 1.27 -12.09
C ALA A 75 3.93 1.73 -12.62
N TYR A 76 4.27 1.40 -13.87
CA TYR A 76 5.47 1.93 -14.54
C TYR A 76 5.44 3.46 -14.64
N PHE A 77 4.31 4.05 -15.02
CA PHE A 77 4.17 5.51 -15.09
C PHE A 77 4.34 6.17 -13.71
N LYS A 78 3.68 5.64 -12.68
CA LYS A 78 3.78 6.16 -11.31
C LYS A 78 5.20 6.02 -10.77
N LEU A 79 5.85 4.89 -11.02
CA LEU A 79 7.24 4.65 -10.61
C LEU A 79 8.21 5.61 -11.31
N GLY A 80 8.05 5.80 -12.63
CA GLY A 80 8.82 6.78 -13.41
C GLY A 80 8.68 8.20 -12.86
N ASN A 81 7.47 8.61 -12.46
CA ASN A 81 7.27 9.89 -11.79
C ASN A 81 8.01 9.99 -10.45
N VAL A 82 8.03 8.94 -9.64
CA VAL A 82 8.81 8.93 -8.38
C VAL A 82 10.31 9.12 -8.65
N TRP A 83 10.86 8.46 -9.66
CA TRP A 83 12.26 8.64 -10.03
C TRP A 83 12.54 10.04 -10.58
N ALA A 84 11.62 10.59 -11.36
CA ALA A 84 11.72 11.97 -11.85
C ALA A 84 11.69 12.99 -10.70
N GLU A 85 10.85 12.79 -9.69
CA GLU A 85 10.84 13.59 -8.45
C GLU A 85 12.19 13.48 -7.71
N ARG A 86 12.81 12.29 -7.71
CA ARG A 86 14.17 12.04 -7.19
C ARG A 86 15.29 12.56 -8.08
N ARG A 87 14.97 13.12 -9.26
CA ARG A 87 15.91 13.55 -10.32
C ARG A 87 16.78 12.41 -10.87
N ASP A 88 16.34 11.16 -10.70
CA ASP A 88 16.96 9.99 -11.32
C ASP A 88 16.28 9.75 -12.68
N TYR A 89 16.65 10.59 -13.64
CA TYR A 89 15.99 10.60 -14.95
C TYR A 89 16.27 9.34 -15.77
N ASP A 90 17.42 8.69 -15.58
CA ASP A 90 17.77 7.46 -16.29
C ASP A 90 16.79 6.34 -15.93
N ARG A 91 16.48 6.18 -14.64
CA ARG A 91 15.46 5.22 -14.19
C ARG A 91 14.06 5.62 -14.62
N ALA A 92 13.73 6.91 -14.53
CA ALA A 92 12.43 7.40 -14.98
C ALA A 92 12.19 7.09 -16.46
N ILE A 93 13.18 7.33 -17.33
CA ILE A 93 13.11 7.04 -18.76
C ILE A 93 12.98 5.54 -19.00
N ALA A 94 13.71 4.69 -18.27
CA ALA A 94 13.58 3.25 -18.40
C ALA A 94 12.15 2.76 -18.06
N ASP A 95 11.57 3.25 -16.96
CA ASP A 95 10.21 2.88 -16.56
C ASP A 95 9.15 3.41 -17.54
N PHE A 96 9.29 4.65 -18.03
CA PHE A 96 8.42 5.17 -19.09
C PHE A 96 8.60 4.41 -20.41
N GLY A 97 9.81 3.95 -20.72
CA GLY A 97 10.08 3.10 -21.88
C GLY A 97 9.34 1.77 -21.77
N ALA A 98 9.44 1.09 -20.63
CA ALA A 98 8.75 -0.17 -20.38
C ALA A 98 7.21 -0.03 -20.47
N MET A 99 6.67 1.11 -20.05
CA MET A 99 5.25 1.44 -20.23
C MET A 99 4.86 1.49 -21.72
N ILE A 100 5.66 2.18 -22.54
CA ILE A 100 5.44 2.31 -23.99
C ILE A 100 5.59 0.96 -24.70
N ASP A 101 6.55 0.14 -24.28
CA ASP A 101 6.78 -1.19 -24.85
C ASP A 101 5.62 -2.15 -24.57
N LEU A 102 4.92 -2.00 -23.44
CA LEU A 102 3.76 -2.80 -23.08
C LEU A 102 2.50 -2.42 -23.87
N ASP A 103 2.23 -1.12 -23.96
CA ASP A 103 1.13 -0.61 -24.77
C ASP A 103 1.44 0.80 -25.30
N PRO A 104 1.82 0.93 -26.58
CA PRO A 104 2.09 2.21 -27.20
C PRO A 104 0.88 3.15 -27.24
N THR A 105 -0.34 2.62 -27.15
CA THR A 105 -1.58 3.41 -27.22
C THR A 105 -1.92 4.04 -25.88
N GLU A 106 -1.70 3.34 -24.76
CA GLU A 106 -1.91 3.91 -23.43
C GLU A 106 -0.90 5.02 -23.12
N ALA A 107 0.35 4.92 -23.60
CA ALA A 107 1.31 6.03 -23.48
C ALA A 107 0.78 7.36 -24.04
N ASN A 108 -0.06 7.32 -25.06
CA ASN A 108 -0.70 8.51 -25.64
C ASN A 108 -1.94 8.98 -24.84
N GLY A 109 -2.56 8.06 -24.08
CA GLY A 109 -3.76 8.26 -23.27
C GLY A 109 -3.50 8.80 -21.87
N TYR A 110 -2.32 8.55 -21.27
CA TYR A 110 -1.95 9.04 -19.93
C TYR A 110 -1.67 10.56 -19.83
N ARG A 111 -2.12 11.35 -20.80
CA ARG A 111 -2.20 12.82 -20.69
C ARG A 111 -3.33 13.16 -19.70
N LEU A 112 -2.96 13.24 -18.42
CA LEU A 112 -3.80 13.54 -17.24
C LEU A 112 -4.98 14.50 -17.53
N PRO A 113 -6.21 14.23 -17.04
CA PRO A 113 -7.17 15.29 -16.74
C PRO A 113 -6.73 16.16 -15.56
#